data_AF-A0A328B4Y1-F1
#
_entry.id   AF-A0A328B4Y1-F1
#
_cell.length_a   1.000
_cell.length_b   1.000
_cell.length_c   1.000
_cell.angle_alpha   90.00
_cell.angle_beta   90.00
_cell.angle_gamma   90.00
#
_symmetry.space_group_name_H-M   'P 1'
#
loop_
_entity.id
_entity.type
_entity.pdbx_description
1 polymer ?
#
loop_
_entity_poly.entity_id
_entity_poly.type
_entity_poly.pdbx_seq_one_letter_code
_entity_poly.pdbx_strand_id
1 'polypeptide(L)'
;MSVRRPLLCAAVLAGLLAAACGPAGPAGPVRSPMRASELAQRELRAAGLDEAVIDARRQGDRWVVTTRRRESSMAGHLVFVDARSGQVTVKRYWSVELGRRR
;
A
#
# COMPACT_ATOMS: atom_id res chain seq x y z
N MET A 1 -6.51 -53.41 -15.53
CA MET A 1 -6.84 -52.40 -14.50
C MET A 1 -5.61 -51.58 -14.17
N SER A 2 -5.56 -50.30 -14.56
CA SER A 2 -5.09 -49.18 -13.72
C SER A 2 -5.10 -47.90 -14.54
N VAL A 3 -6.05 -47.03 -14.22
CA VAL A 3 -6.26 -45.71 -14.82
C VAL A 3 -5.37 -44.74 -14.06
N ARG A 4 -4.43 -44.05 -14.73
CA ARG A 4 -3.71 -42.93 -14.11
C ARG A 4 -3.91 -41.66 -14.94
N ARG A 5 -4.67 -40.77 -14.30
CA ARG A 5 -5.21 -39.47 -14.73
C ARG A 5 -4.11 -38.47 -15.12
N PRO A 6 -4.34 -37.57 -16.10
CA PRO A 6 -3.42 -36.47 -16.38
C PRO A 6 -3.77 -35.27 -15.48
N LEU A 7 -2.91 -34.99 -14.49
CA LEU A 7 -3.01 -33.80 -13.62
C LEU A 7 -2.03 -32.69 -14.07
N LEU A 8 -2.04 -32.35 -15.36
CA LEU A 8 -1.10 -31.36 -15.93
C LEU A 8 -1.75 -30.05 -16.41
N CYS A 9 -3.07 -29.89 -16.33
CA CYS A 9 -3.74 -28.67 -16.79
C CYS A 9 -3.95 -27.58 -15.71
N ALA A 10 -3.73 -27.87 -14.42
CA ALA A 10 -4.04 -26.91 -13.36
C ALA A 10 -2.94 -25.84 -13.12
N ALA A 11 -1.71 -26.10 -13.53
CA ALA A 11 -0.58 -25.20 -13.23
C ALA A 11 -0.58 -23.93 -14.10
N VAL A 12 -1.11 -24.01 -15.33
CA VAL A 12 -1.09 -22.87 -16.27
C VAL A 12 -2.14 -21.81 -15.89
N LEU A 13 -3.28 -22.23 -15.32
CA LEU A 13 -4.32 -21.31 -14.84
C LEU A 13 -3.90 -20.54 -13.57
N ALA A 14 -3.10 -21.15 -12.71
CA ALA A 14 -2.60 -20.49 -11.49
C ALA A 14 -1.60 -19.35 -11.81
N GLY A 15 -0.79 -19.49 -12.86
CA GLY A 15 0.13 -18.45 -13.31
C GLY A 15 -0.58 -17.22 -13.88
N LEU A 16 -1.71 -17.42 -14.57
CA LEU A 16 -2.50 -16.32 -15.13
C LEU A 16 -3.31 -15.56 -14.07
N LEU A 17 -3.75 -16.25 -13.01
CA LEU A 17 -4.48 -15.63 -11.89
C LEU A 17 -3.55 -14.86 -10.93
N ALA A 18 -2.27 -15.24 -10.83
CA ALA A 18 -1.28 -14.50 -10.06
C ALA A 18 -0.90 -13.16 -10.72
N ALA A 19 -1.00 -13.05 -12.05
CA ALA A 19 -0.79 -11.79 -12.75
C ALA A 19 -2.02 -10.85 -12.73
N ALA A 20 -3.21 -11.39 -12.43
CA ALA A 20 -4.45 -10.61 -12.27
C ALA A 20 -4.69 -10.15 -10.82
N CYS A 21 -3.95 -10.68 -9.85
CA CYS A 21 -3.93 -10.20 -8.48
C CYS A 21 -2.92 -9.05 -8.33
N GLY A 22 -3.06 -8.02 -9.17
CA GLY A 22 -2.63 -6.69 -8.73
C GLY A 22 -3.41 -6.38 -7.46
N PRO A 23 -2.80 -5.76 -6.42
CA PRO A 23 -3.54 -5.41 -5.22
C PRO A 23 -4.78 -4.67 -5.70
N ALA A 24 -5.96 -5.15 -5.32
CA ALA A 24 -7.22 -4.51 -5.68
C ALA A 24 -7.17 -3.09 -5.12
N GLY A 25 -6.60 -2.20 -5.93
CA GLY A 25 -6.42 -0.81 -5.62
C GLY A 25 -7.82 -0.24 -5.47
N PRO A 26 -8.00 0.74 -4.59
CA PRO A 26 -9.28 1.43 -4.49
C PRO A 26 -9.70 1.92 -5.88
N ALA A 27 -10.70 1.27 -6.47
CA ALA A 27 -11.23 1.66 -7.76
C ALA A 27 -12.08 2.93 -7.57
N GLY A 28 -11.44 4.09 -7.45
CA GLY A 28 -12.15 5.36 -7.48
C GLY A 28 -11.45 6.54 -6.81
N PRO A 29 -11.95 7.76 -7.09
CA PRO A 29 -11.35 8.99 -6.63
C PRO A 29 -11.33 9.09 -5.10
N VAL A 30 -10.18 9.50 -4.56
CA VAL A 30 -9.96 9.72 -3.13
C VAL A 30 -10.17 11.19 -2.83
N ARG A 31 -11.33 11.51 -2.25
CA ARG A 31 -11.75 12.89 -1.99
C ARG A 31 -11.51 13.35 -0.56
N SER A 32 -11.20 12.44 0.37
CA SER A 32 -11.04 12.75 1.79
C SER A 32 -9.68 12.29 2.33
N PRO A 33 -9.15 13.00 3.34
CA PRO A 33 -7.92 12.59 4.02
C PRO A 33 -8.09 11.22 4.70
N MET A 34 -9.26 10.96 5.28
CA MET A 34 -9.55 9.68 5.95
C MET A 34 -9.43 8.50 5.00
N ARG A 35 -10.00 8.60 3.79
CA ARG A 35 -9.90 7.55 2.79
C ARG A 35 -8.46 7.38 2.28
N ALA A 36 -7.70 8.47 2.15
CA ALA A 36 -6.28 8.37 1.81
C ALA A 36 -5.48 7.62 2.91
N SER A 37 -5.75 7.93 4.19
CA SER A 37 -5.12 7.26 5.32
C SER A 37 -5.46 5.77 5.39
N GLU A 38 -6.72 5.39 5.18
CA GLU A 38 -7.15 3.99 5.17
C GLU A 38 -6.43 3.17 4.10
N LEU A 39 -6.27 3.75 2.90
CA LEU A 39 -5.57 3.13 1.79
C LEU A 39 -4.09 2.99 2.05
N ALA A 40 -3.45 4.04 2.56
CA ALA A 40 -2.06 3.98 2.99
C ALA A 40 -1.87 2.90 4.07
N GLN A 41 -2.73 2.85 5.10
CA GLN A 41 -2.64 1.87 6.18
C GLN A 41 -2.87 0.43 5.69
N ARG A 42 -3.73 0.22 4.69
CA ARG A 42 -3.93 -1.09 4.06
C ARG A 42 -2.66 -1.55 3.33
N GLU A 43 -2.05 -0.67 2.54
CA GLU A 43 -0.85 -0.99 1.78
C GLU A 43 0.38 -1.21 2.67
N LEU A 44 0.55 -0.43 3.73
CA LEU A 44 1.61 -0.65 4.71
C LEU A 44 1.47 -2.02 5.37
N ARG A 45 0.25 -2.42 5.77
CA ARG A 45 -0.01 -3.76 6.32
C ARG A 45 0.24 -4.87 5.31
N ALA A 46 -0.16 -4.69 4.05
CA ALA A 46 0.11 -5.64 2.98
C ALA A 46 1.63 -5.80 2.72
N ALA A 47 2.40 -4.73 2.91
CA ALA A 47 3.85 -4.73 2.83
C ALA A 47 4.57 -5.23 4.10
N GLY A 48 3.83 -5.63 5.15
CA GLY A 48 4.41 -6.06 6.43
C GLY A 48 5.05 -4.93 7.24
N LEU A 49 4.68 -3.68 6.99
CA LEU A 49 5.21 -2.50 7.68
C LEU A 49 4.28 -2.13 8.84
N ASP A 50 4.78 -2.27 10.08
CA ASP A 50 4.05 -1.84 11.27
C ASP A 50 4.21 -0.34 11.54
N GLU A 51 3.48 0.44 10.74
CA GLU A 51 3.50 1.89 10.78
C GLU A 51 2.08 2.45 10.98
N ALA A 52 1.98 3.57 11.69
CA ALA A 52 0.74 4.29 11.93
C ALA A 52 0.71 5.58 11.11
N VAL A 53 -0.40 5.85 10.44
CA VAL A 53 -0.64 7.15 9.79
C VAL A 53 -0.76 8.25 10.85
N ILE A 54 0.00 9.34 10.66
CA ILE A 54 -0.03 10.55 11.52
C ILE A 54 -0.91 11.63 10.90
N ASP A 55 -0.76 11.84 9.58
CA ASP A 55 -1.37 12.94 8.87
C ASP A 55 -1.54 12.59 7.39
N ALA A 56 -2.56 13.16 6.75
CA ALA A 56 -2.82 13.03 5.32
C ALA A 56 -3.20 14.40 4.75
N ARG A 57 -2.33 14.93 3.89
CA ARG A 57 -2.54 16.25 3.26
C ARG A 57 -2.67 16.12 1.76
N ARG A 58 -3.54 16.95 1.18
CA ARG A 58 -3.65 17.03 -0.27
C ARG A 58 -2.55 17.92 -0.85
N GLN A 59 -1.87 17.42 -1.86
CA GLN A 59 -0.85 18.14 -2.63
C GLN A 59 -1.15 17.97 -4.12
N GLY A 60 -1.92 18.90 -4.69
CA GLY A 60 -2.40 18.82 -6.07
C GLY A 60 -3.29 17.60 -6.30
N ASP A 61 -2.90 16.74 -7.24
CA ASP A 61 -3.61 15.53 -7.64
C ASP A 61 -3.28 14.29 -6.78
N ARG A 62 -2.55 14.44 -5.67
CA ARG A 62 -2.23 13.34 -4.76
C ARG A 62 -2.44 13.71 -3.30
N TRP A 63 -2.65 12.70 -2.48
CA TRP A 63 -2.53 12.78 -1.03
C TRP A 63 -1.13 12.34 -0.61
N VAL A 64 -0.52 13.12 0.27
CA VAL A 64 0.73 12.79 0.94
C VAL A 64 0.37 12.37 2.35
N VAL A 65 0.61 11.10 2.66
CA VAL A 65 0.32 10.49 3.95
C VAL A 65 1.63 10.25 4.68
N THR A 66 1.76 10.89 5.84
CA THR A 66 2.92 10.79 6.71
C THR A 66 2.67 9.71 7.74
N THR A 67 3.65 8.85 7.99
CA THR A 67 3.53 7.73 8.92
C THR A 67 4.63 7.73 9.97
N ARG A 68 4.44 6.95 11.02
CA ARG A 68 5.37 6.69 12.12
C ARG A 68 5.55 5.20 12.30
N ARG A 69 6.76 4.75 12.60
CA ARG A 69 6.97 3.38 13.09
C ARG A 69 6.44 3.25 14.52
N ARG A 70 5.65 2.21 14.79
CA ARG A 70 5.08 1.99 16.12
C ARG A 70 6.13 1.66 17.16
N GLU A 71 7.08 0.79 16.80
CA GLU A 71 8.10 0.27 17.72
C GLU A 71 9.12 1.32 18.13
N SER A 72 9.57 2.16 17.19
CA SER A 72 10.72 3.04 17.42
C SER A 72 10.35 4.51 17.60
N SER A 73 9.07 4.88 17.49
CA SER A 73 8.65 6.28 17.53
C SER A 73 9.30 7.18 16.45
N MET A 74 10.00 6.60 15.47
CA MET A 74 10.69 7.30 14.38
C MET A 74 9.75 7.60 13.22
N ALA A 75 10.15 8.56 12.36
CA ALA A 75 9.51 8.77 11.08
C ALA A 75 9.43 7.46 10.28
N GLY A 76 8.24 7.15 9.78
CA GLY A 76 7.99 6.00 8.93
C GLY A 76 8.13 6.36 7.45
N HIS A 77 7.43 5.62 6.60
CA HIS A 77 7.37 5.86 5.17
C HIS A 77 6.48 7.06 4.83
N LEU A 78 6.80 7.72 3.72
CA LEU A 78 5.85 8.61 3.06
C LEU A 78 5.05 7.78 2.07
N VAL A 79 3.74 7.85 2.18
CA VAL A 79 2.82 7.16 1.29
C VAL A 79 2.10 8.18 0.43
N PHE A 80 2.20 8.03 -0.88
CA PHE A 80 1.47 8.84 -1.83
C PHE A 80 0.24 8.07 -2.30
N VAL A 81 -0.93 8.72 -2.27
CA VAL A 81 -2.16 8.16 -2.80
C VAL A 81 -2.67 9.08 -3.90
N ASP A 82 -2.75 8.59 -5.13
CA ASP A 82 -3.31 9.35 -6.24
C ASP A 82 -4.78 9.71 -5.95
N ALA A 83 -5.16 10.98 -6.10
CA ALA A 83 -6.49 11.43 -5.74
C ALA A 83 -7.57 11.03 -6.75
N ARG A 84 -7.19 10.64 -7.97
CA ARG A 84 -8.10 10.28 -9.06
C ARG A 84 -8.31 8.78 -9.15
N SER A 85 -7.22 8.02 -9.09
CA SER A 85 -7.21 6.57 -9.22
C SER A 85 -7.16 5.84 -7.88
N GLY A 86 -6.75 6.51 -6.80
CA GLY A 86 -6.51 5.87 -5.51
C GLY A 86 -5.26 4.98 -5.48
N GLN A 87 -4.46 4.98 -6.56
CA GLN A 87 -3.21 4.22 -6.62
C GLN A 87 -2.25 4.67 -5.52
N VAL A 88 -1.68 3.71 -4.80
CA VAL A 88 -0.79 3.97 -3.68
C VAL A 88 0.66 3.72 -4.09
N THR A 89 1.55 4.60 -3.67
CA THR A 89 3.01 4.44 -3.82
C THR A 89 3.66 4.68 -2.46
N VAL A 90 4.33 3.65 -1.93
CA VAL A 90 5.08 3.73 -0.68
C VAL A 90 6.52 4.11 -1.02
N LYS A 91 7.00 5.27 -0.55
CA LYS A 91 8.41 5.64 -0.66
C LYS A 91 9.09 5.50 0.69
N ARG A 92 10.17 4.73 0.71
CA ARG A 92 11.06 4.63 1.87
C ARG A 92 11.75 5.96 2.08
N TYR A 93 11.35 6.66 3.13
CA TYR A 93 12.06 7.84 3.60
C TYR A 93 13.10 7.37 4.61
N TRP A 94 14.38 7.50 4.27
CA TRP A 94 15.45 7.38 5.26
C TRP A 94 15.48 8.68 6.04
N SER A 95 15.11 8.62 7.31
CA SER A 95 15.33 9.63 8.37
C SER A 95 15.50 11.07 7.89
N VAL A 96 14.42 11.84 7.89
CA VAL A 96 14.52 13.15 8.56
C VAL A 96 14.04 12.87 9.96
N GLU A 97 14.90 13.05 10.95
CA GLU A 97 14.45 13.20 12.32
C GLU A 97 13.26 14.16 12.31
N LEU A 98 12.08 13.69 12.72
CA LEU A 98 10.97 14.57 13.05
C LEU A 98 11.36 15.30 14.34
N GLY A 99 12.25 16.28 14.22
CA GLY A 99 12.82 17.10 15.30
C GLY A 99 14.16 17.69 14.83
N ARG A 100 14.41 18.99 14.86
CA ARG A 100 14.04 19.98 15.87
C ARG A 100 13.54 21.28 15.24
N ARG A 101 12.45 21.85 15.78
CA ARG A 101 12.34 23.32 15.81
C ARG A 101 13.52 23.81 16.66
N ARG A 102 14.37 24.66 16.07
CA ARG A 102 15.24 25.55 16.86
C ARG A 102 14.37 26.64 17.48
#